data_AF-A0A381JAW3-F1
#
_entry.id   AF-A0A381JAW3-F1
#
_cell.length_a   1.000
_cell.length_b   1.000
_cell.length_c   1.000
_cell.angle_alpha   90.00
_cell.angle_beta   90.00
_cell.angle_gamma   90.00
#
_symmetry.space_group_name_H-M   'P 1'
#
loop_
_entity.id
_entity.type
_entity.pdbx_description
1 polymer ?
#
loop_
_entity_poly.entity_id
_entity_poly.type
_entity_poly.pdbx_seq_one_letter_code
_entity_poly.pdbx_strand_id
1 'polypeptide(L)'
;MKKDLREVYQVATVFIGTIVGAGLASGKEITQFFTAYGYKSLMGILICGIMYVFIGSLISDISLKHNLRSYNDLIRTVSPGFLGLVTDIITGFFLLSGSSIILAGSGALIHQYFGISNWIGTMLMVILSILVLLKDTDGLIKINSFIVPSLVTVIIITFLLYILFYSNYKTIIYDLKVVPFEKRPWIISCLLYCGFNLLSCSGVLVPLSTEVKNKSNMRKGILIGSIVLTILCLFLNIMLMLNKPYIYQYEIPLLYIANRFGKPLQIMILIIIWFEMFSTEVSNIYSISKSLEQKLNITFNNCIFIVMLIAIPISKIGFSRLITILYPAFGVISLIFIGQLIYFSIKPTKFKKY
;
A
#
# COMPACT_ATOMS: atom_id res chain seq x y z
N MET A 1 -8.80 -28.42 -1.89
CA MET A 1 -7.68 -28.25 -0.92
C MET A 1 -6.45 -27.57 -1.51
N LYS A 2 -5.69 -28.16 -2.45
CA LYS A 2 -4.51 -27.47 -3.06
C LYS A 2 -4.86 -26.19 -3.82
N LYS A 3 -6.00 -26.19 -4.54
CA LYS A 3 -6.52 -25.01 -5.25
C LYS A 3 -6.92 -23.88 -4.29
N ASP A 4 -7.63 -24.20 -3.22
CA ASP A 4 -8.06 -23.23 -2.21
C ASP A 4 -6.88 -22.56 -1.50
N LEU A 5 -5.84 -23.33 -1.15
CA LEU A 5 -4.62 -22.79 -0.55
C LEU A 5 -3.87 -21.84 -1.49
N ARG A 6 -3.83 -22.17 -2.78
CA ARG A 6 -3.22 -21.30 -3.80
C ARG A 6 -3.98 -19.98 -3.93
N GLU A 7 -5.31 -20.02 -3.99
CA GLU A 7 -6.14 -18.80 -4.06
C GLU A 7 -5.94 -17.94 -2.81
N VAL A 8 -5.95 -18.54 -1.62
CA VAL A 8 -5.69 -17.83 -0.36
C VAL A 8 -4.32 -17.14 -0.38
N TYR A 9 -3.28 -17.83 -0.86
CA TYR A 9 -1.94 -17.27 -1.00
C TYR A 9 -1.89 -16.10 -2.00
N GLN A 10 -2.54 -16.26 -3.15
CA GLN A 10 -2.62 -15.21 -4.17
C GLN A 10 -3.33 -13.96 -3.64
N VAL A 11 -4.45 -14.13 -2.94
CA VAL A 11 -5.17 -13.02 -2.31
C VAL A 11 -4.31 -12.35 -1.24
N ALA A 12 -3.65 -13.13 -0.37
CA ALA A 12 -2.80 -12.58 0.68
C ALA A 12 -1.63 -11.77 0.10
N THR A 13 -0.94 -12.30 -0.90
CA THR A 13 0.19 -11.60 -1.53
C THR A 13 -0.24 -10.36 -2.30
N VAL A 14 -1.36 -10.38 -3.03
CA VAL A 14 -1.88 -9.16 -3.66
C VAL A 14 -2.28 -8.14 -2.60
N PHE A 15 -2.99 -8.54 -1.55
CA PHE A 15 -3.39 -7.64 -0.46
C PHE A 15 -2.17 -6.98 0.20
N ILE A 16 -1.13 -7.75 0.53
CA ILE A 16 0.13 -7.21 1.09
C ILE A 16 0.80 -6.25 0.09
N GLY A 17 1.01 -6.68 -1.15
CA GLY A 17 1.75 -5.92 -2.16
C GLY A 17 1.06 -4.60 -2.54
N THR A 18 -0.28 -4.55 -2.44
CA THR A 18 -1.03 -3.30 -2.67
C THR A 18 -0.96 -2.31 -1.50
N ILE A 19 -0.62 -2.77 -0.29
CA ILE A 19 -0.59 -1.93 0.92
C ILE A 19 0.83 -1.47 1.26
N VAL A 20 1.86 -2.32 1.06
CA VAL A 20 3.24 -2.00 1.49
C VAL A 20 3.79 -0.82 0.69
N GLY A 21 3.96 -1.01 -0.60
CA GLY A 21 4.65 -0.04 -1.46
C GLY A 21 6.00 0.46 -0.91
N ALA A 22 6.54 1.45 -1.60
CA ALA A 22 7.87 1.98 -1.30
C ALA A 22 7.96 2.68 0.06
N GLY A 23 6.87 3.28 0.52
CA GLY A 23 6.82 4.06 1.75
C GLY A 23 6.94 3.21 3.02
N LEU A 24 6.25 2.07 3.08
CA LEU A 24 6.43 1.11 4.17
C LEU A 24 7.77 0.37 4.02
N ALA A 25 8.13 -0.07 2.81
CA ALA A 25 9.39 -0.81 2.58
C ALA A 25 10.65 0.00 2.93
N SER A 26 10.63 1.33 2.72
CA SER A 26 11.70 2.24 3.14
C SER A 26 11.71 2.56 4.64
N GLY A 27 10.62 2.25 5.35
CA GLY A 27 10.38 2.64 6.74
C GLY A 27 9.90 4.09 6.91
N LYS A 28 9.70 4.85 5.83
CA LYS A 28 9.31 6.27 5.89
C LYS A 28 7.90 6.46 6.41
N GLU A 29 6.95 5.69 5.90
CA GLU A 29 5.55 5.73 6.37
C GLU A 29 5.44 5.29 7.82
N ILE A 30 6.10 4.18 8.19
CA ILE A 30 6.09 3.67 9.56
C ILE A 30 6.66 4.72 10.52
N THR A 31 7.73 5.41 10.12
CA THR A 31 8.31 6.50 10.90
C THR A 31 7.30 7.62 11.19
N GLN A 32 6.54 8.02 10.17
CA GLN A 32 5.60 9.13 10.22
C GLN A 32 4.29 8.78 10.96
N PHE A 33 3.69 7.62 10.66
CA PHE A 33 2.37 7.27 11.15
C PHE A 33 2.38 6.51 12.48
N PHE A 34 3.49 5.85 12.82
CA PHE A 34 3.59 5.02 14.02
C PHE A 34 4.76 5.42 14.91
N THR A 35 6.00 5.32 14.43
CA THR A 35 7.21 5.45 15.26
C THR A 35 7.25 6.78 16.01
N ALA A 36 6.75 7.88 15.41
CA ALA A 36 6.58 9.19 16.04
C ALA A 36 5.93 9.15 17.43
N TYR A 37 5.02 8.20 17.68
CA TYR A 37 4.24 8.07 18.91
C TYR A 37 4.86 7.15 19.99
N GLY A 38 6.12 6.72 19.81
CA GLY A 38 6.84 5.92 20.80
C GLY A 38 6.13 4.60 21.11
N TYR A 39 6.09 4.15 22.36
CA TYR A 39 5.49 2.85 22.72
C TYR A 39 4.02 2.67 22.30
N LYS A 40 3.24 3.76 22.24
CA LYS A 40 1.82 3.73 21.80
C LYS A 40 1.67 3.30 20.34
N SER A 41 2.72 3.45 19.54
CA SER A 41 2.77 3.00 18.15
C SER A 41 2.47 1.51 17.98
N LEU A 42 2.89 0.66 18.94
CA LEU A 42 2.65 -0.78 18.91
C LEU A 42 1.15 -1.08 18.94
N MET A 43 0.41 -0.41 19.82
CA MET A 43 -1.05 -0.53 19.87
C MET A 43 -1.70 0.02 18.59
N GLY A 44 -1.17 1.11 18.03
CA GLY A 44 -1.61 1.64 16.74
C GLY A 44 -1.49 0.62 15.62
N ILE A 45 -0.34 -0.06 15.50
CA ILE A 45 -0.13 -1.08 14.47
C ILE A 45 -1.10 -2.25 14.64
N LEU A 46 -1.36 -2.70 15.87
CA LEU A 46 -2.34 -3.76 16.13
C LEU A 46 -3.77 -3.35 15.73
N ILE A 47 -4.19 -2.13 16.08
CA ILE A 47 -5.50 -1.60 15.68
C ILE A 47 -5.59 -1.51 14.15
N CYS A 48 -4.53 -1.05 13.49
CA CYS A 48 -4.45 -0.99 12.03
C CYS A 48 -4.60 -2.38 11.40
N GLY A 49 -3.94 -3.40 11.97
CA GLY A 49 -4.08 -4.79 11.54
C GLY A 49 -5.51 -5.32 11.66
N ILE A 50 -6.18 -5.06 12.79
CA ILE A 50 -7.59 -5.43 13.00
C ILE A 50 -8.49 -4.74 11.97
N MET A 51 -8.25 -3.46 11.72
CA MET A 51 -9.01 -2.69 10.72
C MET A 51 -8.78 -3.20 9.30
N TYR A 52 -7.57 -3.63 8.94
CA TYR A 52 -7.31 -4.26 7.64
C TYR A 52 -8.13 -5.54 7.45
N VAL A 53 -8.20 -6.40 8.46
CA VAL A 53 -9.05 -7.60 8.41
C VAL A 53 -10.52 -7.21 8.25
N PHE A 54 -11.00 -6.31 9.11
CA PHE A 54 -12.41 -5.95 9.17
C PHE A 54 -12.87 -5.24 7.89
N ILE A 55 -12.23 -4.13 7.54
CA ILE A 55 -12.61 -3.31 6.38
C ILE A 55 -12.29 -4.00 5.07
N GLY A 56 -11.13 -4.68 4.96
CA GLY A 56 -10.80 -5.46 3.77
C GLY A 56 -11.85 -6.54 3.50
N SER A 57 -12.30 -7.24 4.55
CA SER A 57 -13.37 -8.23 4.43
C SER A 57 -14.70 -7.59 3.99
N LEU A 58 -15.07 -6.44 4.55
CA LEU A 58 -16.28 -5.70 4.14
C LEU A 58 -16.21 -5.29 2.66
N ILE A 59 -15.10 -4.74 2.20
CA ILE A 59 -14.87 -4.39 0.80
C ILE A 59 -15.09 -5.64 -0.07
N SER A 60 -14.45 -6.76 0.27
CA SER A 60 -14.56 -7.99 -0.52
C SER A 60 -15.99 -8.57 -0.54
N ASP A 61 -16.69 -8.54 0.59
CA ASP A 61 -18.03 -9.07 0.72
C ASP A 61 -19.05 -8.25 -0.08
N ILE A 62 -18.97 -6.92 -0.01
CA ILE A 62 -19.84 -6.01 -0.77
C ILE A 62 -19.55 -6.17 -2.27
N SER A 63 -18.27 -6.26 -2.65
CA SER A 63 -17.85 -6.43 -4.04
C SER A 63 -18.39 -7.73 -4.64
N LEU A 64 -18.29 -8.84 -3.90
CA LEU A 64 -18.85 -10.14 -4.30
C LEU A 64 -20.38 -10.11 -4.39
N LYS A 65 -21.05 -9.52 -3.40
CA LYS A 65 -22.52 -9.48 -3.34
C LYS A 65 -23.13 -8.66 -4.47
N HIS A 66 -22.49 -7.55 -4.84
CA HIS A 66 -22.98 -6.61 -5.86
C HIS A 66 -22.27 -6.76 -7.21
N ASN A 67 -21.36 -7.74 -7.36
CA ASN A 67 -20.59 -8.01 -8.58
C ASN A 67 -19.85 -6.77 -9.12
N LEU A 68 -19.17 -6.05 -8.22
CA LEU A 68 -18.49 -4.79 -8.52
C LEU A 68 -17.16 -5.04 -9.25
N ARG A 69 -16.81 -4.16 -10.20
CA ARG A 69 -15.65 -4.35 -11.09
C ARG A 69 -14.58 -3.27 -10.95
N SER A 70 -14.81 -2.27 -10.11
CA SER A 70 -13.86 -1.18 -9.87
C SER A 70 -14.10 -0.52 -8.51
N TYR A 71 -13.09 0.19 -7.99
CA TYR A 71 -13.27 0.97 -6.75
C TYR A 71 -14.35 2.05 -6.89
N ASN A 72 -14.55 2.59 -8.10
CA ASN A 72 -15.61 3.53 -8.41
C ASN A 72 -16.99 2.91 -8.14
N ASP A 73 -17.22 1.67 -8.57
CA ASP A 73 -18.49 0.98 -8.35
C ASP A 73 -18.75 0.78 -6.87
N LEU A 74 -17.70 0.43 -6.10
CA LEU A 74 -17.77 0.33 -4.64
C LEU A 74 -18.16 1.66 -4.01
N ILE A 75 -17.46 2.74 -4.34
CA ILE A 75 -17.74 4.07 -3.80
C ILE A 75 -19.18 4.49 -4.11
N ARG A 76 -19.64 4.32 -5.35
CA ARG A 76 -21.00 4.67 -5.77
C ARG A 76 -22.07 3.83 -5.08
N THR A 77 -21.79 2.55 -4.85
CA THR A 77 -22.71 1.63 -4.15
C THR A 77 -22.87 2.00 -2.68
N VAL A 78 -21.76 2.30 -2.01
CA VAL A 78 -21.69 2.55 -0.56
C VAL A 78 -22.09 3.98 -0.20
N SER A 79 -21.78 4.93 -1.08
CA SER A 79 -21.92 6.35 -0.85
C SER A 79 -22.51 7.04 -2.09
N PRO A 80 -23.80 6.81 -2.42
CA PRO A 80 -24.41 7.50 -3.54
C PRO A 80 -24.52 9.02 -3.27
N GLY A 81 -24.30 9.83 -4.31
CA GLY A 81 -24.44 11.29 -4.25
C GLY A 81 -23.11 12.05 -4.21
N PHE A 82 -23.14 13.27 -3.68
CA PHE A 82 -22.01 14.21 -3.73
C PHE A 82 -20.75 13.69 -3.05
N LEU A 83 -20.87 13.10 -1.85
CA LEU A 83 -19.71 12.58 -1.11
C LEU A 83 -19.02 11.43 -1.84
N GLY A 84 -19.77 10.51 -2.45
CA GLY A 84 -19.19 9.45 -3.27
C GLY A 84 -18.52 9.98 -4.53
N LEU A 85 -19.11 10.98 -5.20
CA LEU A 85 -18.49 11.61 -6.36
C LEU A 85 -17.14 12.25 -6.01
N VAL A 86 -17.10 13.01 -4.89
CA VAL A 86 -15.87 13.64 -4.39
C VAL A 86 -14.82 12.57 -4.05
N THR A 87 -15.23 11.50 -3.35
CA THR A 87 -14.34 10.39 -2.98
C THR A 87 -13.77 9.68 -4.21
N ASP A 88 -14.59 9.42 -5.23
CA ASP A 88 -14.18 8.78 -6.48
C ASP A 88 -13.16 9.63 -7.26
N ILE A 89 -13.45 10.92 -7.44
CA ILE A 89 -12.56 11.85 -8.15
C ILE A 89 -11.23 11.98 -7.43
N ILE A 90 -11.25 12.18 -6.11
CA ILE A 90 -10.04 12.37 -5.33
C ILE A 90 -9.23 11.07 -5.25
N THR A 91 -9.88 9.91 -5.17
CA THR A 91 -9.18 8.62 -5.27
C THR A 91 -8.51 8.45 -6.63
N GLY A 92 -9.21 8.74 -7.74
CA GLY A 92 -8.63 8.64 -9.07
C GLY A 92 -7.43 9.58 -9.25
N PHE A 93 -7.54 10.82 -8.79
CA PHE A 93 -6.44 11.79 -8.83
C PHE A 93 -5.27 11.37 -7.94
N PHE A 94 -5.55 10.81 -6.75
CA PHE A 94 -4.53 10.31 -5.84
C PHE A 94 -3.75 9.15 -6.47
N LEU A 95 -4.43 8.15 -7.04
CA LEU A 95 -3.78 7.02 -7.70
C LEU A 95 -2.94 7.47 -8.90
N LEU A 96 -3.44 8.42 -9.71
CA LEU A 96 -2.74 8.94 -10.88
C LEU A 96 -1.46 9.69 -10.47
N SER A 97 -1.60 10.51 -9.43
CA SER A 97 -0.49 11.26 -8.86
C SER A 97 0.53 10.33 -8.22
N GLY A 98 0.07 9.30 -7.50
CA GLY A 98 0.91 8.26 -6.91
C GLY A 98 1.73 7.53 -7.97
N SER A 99 1.12 7.18 -9.11
CA SER A 99 1.85 6.61 -10.24
C SER A 99 2.91 7.59 -10.80
N SER A 100 2.52 8.85 -11.00
CA SER A 100 3.44 9.89 -11.50
C SER A 100 4.65 10.10 -10.56
N ILE A 101 4.42 10.04 -9.25
CA ILE A 101 5.44 10.11 -8.19
C ILE A 101 6.41 8.92 -8.31
N ILE A 102 5.90 7.71 -8.51
CA ILE A 102 6.72 6.49 -8.63
C ILE A 102 7.56 6.52 -9.92
N LEU A 103 6.98 6.94 -11.04
CA LEU A 103 7.69 7.10 -12.31
C LEU A 103 8.89 8.06 -12.19
N ALA A 104 8.69 9.20 -11.51
CA ALA A 104 9.76 10.14 -11.21
C ALA A 104 10.81 9.55 -10.25
N GLY A 105 10.35 8.89 -9.18
CA GLY A 105 11.21 8.25 -8.20
C GLY A 105 12.09 7.15 -8.78
N SER A 106 11.56 6.33 -9.70
CA SER A 106 12.32 5.27 -10.38
C SER A 106 13.46 5.85 -11.21
N GLY A 107 13.17 6.94 -11.95
CA GLY A 107 14.20 7.66 -12.72
C GLY A 107 15.31 8.20 -11.83
N ALA A 108 14.94 8.90 -10.74
CA ALA A 108 15.89 9.46 -9.79
C ALA A 108 16.75 8.39 -9.10
N LEU A 109 16.14 7.27 -8.68
CA LEU A 109 16.85 6.17 -8.04
C LEU A 109 17.88 5.56 -8.98
N ILE A 110 17.50 5.26 -10.23
CA ILE A 110 18.44 4.68 -11.20
C ILE A 110 19.58 5.65 -11.52
N HIS A 111 19.30 6.95 -11.63
CA HIS A 111 20.33 7.95 -11.85
C HIS A 111 21.30 8.07 -10.67
N GLN A 112 20.78 8.11 -9.44
CA GLN A 112 21.61 8.26 -8.25
C GLN A 112 22.58 7.09 -8.05
N TYR A 113 22.15 5.86 -8.33
CA TYR A 113 22.95 4.66 -8.05
C TYR A 113 23.78 4.16 -9.24
N PHE A 114 23.33 4.39 -10.48
CA PHE A 114 24.03 3.92 -11.69
C PHE A 114 24.61 5.06 -12.55
N GLY A 115 24.31 6.32 -12.25
CA GLY A 115 24.74 7.47 -13.06
C GLY A 115 24.05 7.60 -14.43
N ILE A 116 23.05 6.76 -14.71
CA ILE A 116 22.33 6.71 -15.99
C ILE A 116 21.26 7.81 -16.03
N SER A 117 20.84 8.28 -17.21
CA SER A 117 19.78 9.29 -17.34
C SER A 117 18.47 8.89 -16.64
N ASN A 118 17.86 9.83 -15.92
CA ASN A 118 16.54 9.69 -15.26
C ASN A 118 15.47 9.10 -16.21
N TRP A 119 15.50 9.51 -17.47
CA TRP A 119 14.53 9.06 -18.48
C TRP A 119 14.56 7.56 -18.70
N ILE A 120 15.74 6.93 -18.61
CA ILE A 120 15.87 5.49 -18.80
C ILE A 120 15.19 4.75 -17.65
N GLY A 121 15.38 5.21 -16.41
CA GLY A 121 14.73 4.59 -15.25
C GLY A 121 13.21 4.77 -15.22
N THR A 122 12.71 5.90 -15.70
CA THR A 122 11.27 6.11 -15.88
C THR A 122 10.70 5.22 -16.99
N MET A 123 11.35 5.16 -18.16
CA MET A 123 10.88 4.33 -19.29
C MET A 123 10.94 2.83 -18.97
N LEU A 124 11.95 2.38 -18.22
CA LEU A 124 12.02 1.01 -17.73
C LEU A 124 10.79 0.67 -16.86
N MET A 125 10.43 1.54 -15.92
CA MET A 125 9.25 1.36 -15.07
C MET A 125 7.97 1.31 -15.90
N VAL A 126 7.79 2.23 -16.86
CA VAL A 126 6.64 2.25 -17.78
C VAL A 126 6.51 0.94 -18.56
N ILE A 127 7.57 0.50 -19.22
CA ILE A 127 7.56 -0.69 -20.08
C ILE A 127 7.22 -1.93 -19.25
N LEU A 128 7.88 -2.11 -18.10
CA LEU A 128 7.62 -3.26 -17.23
C LEU A 128 6.19 -3.24 -16.70
N SER A 129 5.66 -2.06 -16.35
CA SER A 129 4.29 -1.93 -15.86
C SER A 129 3.28 -2.30 -16.93
N ILE A 130 3.46 -1.82 -18.18
CA ILE A 130 2.62 -2.22 -19.33
C ILE A 130 2.62 -3.74 -19.48
N LEU A 131 3.80 -4.38 -19.52
CA LEU A 131 3.92 -5.81 -19.77
C LEU A 131 3.19 -6.67 -18.73
N VAL A 132 3.16 -6.20 -17.48
CA VAL A 132 2.40 -6.87 -16.41
C VAL A 132 0.91 -6.59 -16.55
N LEU A 133 0.53 -5.33 -16.77
CA LEU A 133 -0.86 -4.90 -16.87
C LEU A 133 -1.60 -5.49 -18.06
N LEU A 134 -0.92 -5.80 -19.16
CA LEU A 134 -1.52 -6.49 -20.31
C LEU A 134 -2.03 -7.91 -19.96
N LYS A 135 -1.64 -8.45 -18.80
CA LYS A 135 -2.15 -9.72 -18.26
C LYS A 135 -3.27 -9.51 -17.23
N ASP A 136 -3.81 -8.30 -17.13
CA ASP A 136 -4.89 -7.94 -16.20
C ASP A 136 -4.57 -8.38 -14.76
N THR A 137 -5.55 -8.87 -14.02
CA THR A 137 -5.41 -9.34 -12.63
C THR A 137 -4.38 -10.47 -12.46
N ASP A 138 -4.21 -11.34 -13.45
CA ASP A 138 -3.19 -12.40 -13.42
C ASP A 138 -1.77 -11.83 -13.36
N GLY A 139 -1.54 -10.70 -14.03
CA GLY A 139 -0.29 -9.96 -13.98
C GLY A 139 0.05 -9.52 -12.55
N LEU A 140 -0.90 -8.86 -11.89
CA LEU A 140 -0.79 -8.41 -10.49
C LEU A 140 -0.51 -9.57 -9.54
N ILE A 141 -1.28 -10.66 -9.67
CA ILE A 141 -1.10 -11.85 -8.84
C ILE A 141 0.31 -12.41 -9.02
N LYS A 142 0.80 -12.53 -10.26
CA LYS A 142 2.11 -13.11 -10.56
C LYS A 142 3.25 -12.28 -9.98
N ILE A 143 3.21 -10.94 -10.11
CA ILE A 143 4.27 -10.09 -9.58
C ILE A 143 4.27 -10.08 -8.05
N ASN A 144 3.10 -9.96 -7.42
CA ASN A 144 3.00 -9.88 -5.97
C ASN A 144 3.33 -11.23 -5.31
N SER A 145 3.05 -12.34 -5.98
CA SER A 145 3.46 -13.68 -5.53
C SER A 145 4.97 -13.87 -5.46
N PHE A 146 5.76 -12.99 -6.09
CA PHE A 146 7.24 -12.99 -6.03
C PHE A 146 7.79 -11.85 -5.15
N ILE A 147 7.28 -10.64 -5.34
CA ILE A 147 7.78 -9.44 -4.65
C ILE A 147 7.51 -9.52 -3.15
N VAL A 148 6.30 -9.90 -2.73
CA VAL A 148 5.92 -9.91 -1.32
C VAL A 148 6.72 -10.92 -0.49
N PRO A 149 6.88 -12.19 -0.90
CA PRO A 149 7.75 -13.11 -0.16
C PRO A 149 9.20 -12.62 -0.05
N SER A 150 9.72 -11.98 -1.11
CA SER A 150 11.06 -11.39 -1.10
C SER A 150 11.15 -10.27 -0.07
N LEU A 151 10.16 -9.39 -0.01
CA LEU A 151 10.04 -8.33 1.00
C LEU A 151 9.99 -8.88 2.41
N VAL A 152 9.10 -9.83 2.67
CA VAL A 152 8.94 -10.47 3.97
C VAL A 152 10.29 -11.05 4.42
N THR A 153 10.98 -11.74 3.52
CA THR A 153 12.29 -12.34 3.80
C THR A 153 13.34 -11.28 4.15
N VAL A 154 13.46 -10.22 3.35
CA VAL A 154 14.44 -9.14 3.58
C VAL A 154 14.17 -8.43 4.91
N ILE A 155 12.92 -8.10 5.22
CA ILE A 155 12.56 -7.43 6.48
C ILE A 155 12.83 -8.34 7.67
N ILE A 156 12.46 -9.62 7.60
CA ILE A 156 12.71 -10.60 8.69
C ILE A 156 14.22 -10.74 8.92
N ILE A 157 15.01 -10.94 7.86
CA ILE A 157 16.47 -11.05 7.98
C ILE A 157 17.06 -9.78 8.60
N THR A 158 16.64 -8.60 8.12
CA THR A 158 17.09 -7.31 8.65
C THR A 158 16.76 -7.18 10.14
N PHE A 159 15.54 -7.55 10.53
CA PHE A 159 15.10 -7.52 11.93
C PHE A 159 15.89 -8.50 12.81
N LEU A 160 16.09 -9.73 12.35
CA LEU A 160 16.86 -10.73 13.09
C LEU A 160 18.32 -10.28 13.29
N LEU A 161 18.98 -9.81 12.22
CA LEU A 161 20.32 -9.23 12.33
C LEU A 161 20.33 -8.05 13.30
N TYR A 162 19.34 -7.17 13.21
CA TYR A 162 19.24 -6.02 14.10
C TYR A 162 19.18 -6.42 15.58
N ILE A 163 18.35 -7.40 15.93
CA ILE A 163 18.22 -7.87 17.31
C ILE A 163 19.46 -8.64 17.78
N LEU A 164 20.05 -9.48 16.93
CA LEU A 164 21.24 -10.28 17.27
C LEU A 164 22.46 -9.41 17.59
N PHE A 165 22.65 -8.31 16.86
CA PHE A 165 23.78 -7.39 17.06
C PHE A 165 23.41 -6.18 17.92
N TYR A 166 22.21 -6.14 18.51
CA TYR A 166 21.85 -5.08 19.43
C TYR A 166 22.66 -5.22 20.72
N SER A 167 23.46 -4.19 21.03
CA SER A 167 24.51 -4.21 22.06
C SER A 167 24.06 -4.68 23.43
N ASN A 168 22.78 -4.51 23.77
CA ASN A 168 22.23 -5.00 25.03
C ASN A 168 20.79 -5.50 24.84
N TYR A 169 20.62 -6.67 24.21
CA TYR A 169 19.29 -7.23 23.91
C TYR A 169 18.37 -7.33 25.15
N LYS A 170 18.95 -7.44 26.36
CA LYS A 170 18.24 -7.46 27.64
C LYS A 170 17.59 -6.12 28.00
N THR A 171 18.07 -4.99 27.46
CA THR A 171 17.51 -3.65 27.73
C THR A 171 16.53 -3.18 26.67
N ILE A 172 16.34 -3.91 25.56
CA ILE A 172 15.45 -3.49 24.44
C ILE A 172 14.07 -3.04 24.94
N ILE A 173 13.46 -3.78 25.87
CA ILE A 173 12.15 -3.44 26.41
C ILE A 173 12.20 -2.11 27.20
N TYR A 174 13.27 -1.89 27.96
CA TYR A 174 13.47 -0.63 28.69
C TYR A 174 13.70 0.53 27.72
N ASP A 175 14.58 0.34 26.73
CA ASP A 175 14.93 1.33 25.72
C ASP A 175 13.68 1.77 24.95
N LEU A 176 12.81 0.83 24.57
CA LEU A 176 11.53 1.12 23.91
C LEU A 176 10.56 1.94 24.77
N LYS A 177 10.59 1.78 26.10
CA LYS A 177 9.70 2.52 27.02
C LYS A 177 10.13 3.96 27.23
N VAL A 178 11.42 4.26 27.12
CA VAL A 178 11.97 5.60 27.33
C VAL A 178 12.05 6.43 26.04
N VAL A 179 11.74 5.85 24.87
CA VAL A 179 11.71 6.56 23.58
C VAL A 179 10.76 7.77 23.64
N PRO A 180 11.24 8.99 23.31
CA PRO A 180 10.40 10.18 23.22
C PRO A 180 9.23 10.00 22.22
N PHE A 181 8.06 10.46 22.63
CA PHE A 181 6.83 10.38 21.84
C PHE A 181 6.23 11.78 21.61
N GLU A 182 5.63 11.96 20.42
CA GLU A 182 4.82 13.14 20.16
C GLU A 182 3.50 13.10 20.95
N LYS A 183 3.10 14.24 21.52
CA LYS A 183 1.85 14.37 22.28
C LYS A 183 0.59 14.47 21.40
N ARG A 184 0.73 14.34 20.08
CA ARG A 184 -0.41 14.36 19.14
C ARG A 184 -1.24 13.08 19.24
N PRO A 185 -2.51 13.07 18.79
CA PRO A 185 -3.39 11.90 18.88
C PRO A 185 -2.93 10.75 17.98
N TRP A 186 -2.22 9.77 18.55
CA TRP A 186 -1.70 8.59 17.84
C TRP A 186 -2.80 7.75 17.16
N ILE A 187 -4.01 7.71 17.74
CA ILE A 187 -5.17 7.00 17.17
C ILE A 187 -5.58 7.61 15.84
N ILE A 188 -5.58 8.95 15.72
CA ILE A 188 -5.96 9.62 14.47
C ILE A 188 -4.95 9.28 13.37
N SER A 189 -3.65 9.26 13.70
CA SER A 189 -2.61 8.88 12.74
C SER A 189 -2.76 7.43 12.27
N CYS A 190 -3.04 6.50 13.19
CA CYS A 190 -3.35 5.11 12.88
C CYS A 190 -4.58 4.99 11.96
N LEU A 191 -5.66 5.69 12.27
CA LEU A 191 -6.88 5.66 11.46
C LEU A 191 -6.63 6.23 10.06
N LEU A 192 -5.90 7.35 9.95
CA LEU A 192 -5.53 7.95 8.68
C LEU A 192 -4.70 6.98 7.83
N TYR A 193 -3.69 6.33 8.41
CA TYR A 193 -2.86 5.35 7.71
C TYR A 193 -3.69 4.15 7.23
N CYS A 194 -4.58 3.65 8.09
CA CYS A 194 -5.45 2.54 7.77
C CYS A 194 -6.43 2.89 6.64
N GLY A 195 -7.08 4.05 6.75
CA GLY A 195 -7.99 4.59 5.73
C GLY A 195 -7.33 4.75 4.39
N PHE A 196 -6.19 5.45 4.39
CA PHE A 196 -5.36 5.67 3.21
C PHE A 196 -5.05 4.35 2.49
N ASN A 197 -4.56 3.35 3.21
CA ASN A 197 -4.17 2.07 2.63
C ASN A 197 -5.37 1.26 2.13
N LEU A 198 -6.48 1.24 2.88
CA LEU A 198 -7.67 0.48 2.48
C LEU A 198 -8.41 1.09 1.30
N LEU A 199 -8.50 2.43 1.23
CA LEU A 199 -9.10 3.11 0.09
C LEU A 199 -8.25 2.89 -1.17
N SER A 200 -6.92 2.99 -1.07
CA SER A 200 -6.02 2.70 -2.19
C SER A 200 -6.08 1.24 -2.62
N CYS A 201 -6.02 0.31 -1.65
CA CYS A 201 -6.12 -1.14 -1.87
C CYS A 201 -7.45 -1.55 -2.52
N SER A 202 -8.55 -0.81 -2.28
CA SER A 202 -9.85 -1.08 -2.90
C SER A 202 -9.81 -1.10 -4.43
N GLY A 203 -8.87 -0.35 -5.04
CA GLY A 203 -8.61 -0.34 -6.48
C GLY A 203 -8.34 -1.70 -7.09
N VAL A 204 -7.58 -2.55 -6.38
CA VAL A 204 -7.25 -3.91 -6.79
C VAL A 204 -8.13 -4.95 -6.09
N LEU A 205 -8.45 -4.72 -4.82
CA LEU A 205 -9.20 -5.68 -4.00
C LEU A 205 -10.62 -5.90 -4.54
N VAL A 206 -11.27 -4.87 -5.07
CA VAL A 206 -12.64 -4.98 -5.62
C VAL A 206 -12.69 -5.90 -6.84
N PRO A 207 -11.92 -5.66 -7.92
CA PRO A 207 -11.84 -6.60 -9.05
C PRO A 207 -11.38 -8.01 -8.67
N LEU A 208 -10.36 -8.11 -7.81
CA LEU A 208 -9.84 -9.41 -7.36
C LEU A 208 -10.92 -10.23 -6.64
N SER A 209 -11.76 -9.56 -5.84
CA SER A 209 -12.85 -10.22 -5.11
C SER A 209 -13.83 -10.90 -6.06
N THR A 210 -14.23 -10.24 -7.15
CA THR A 210 -15.20 -10.79 -8.11
C THR A 210 -14.61 -11.86 -9.03
N GLU A 211 -13.30 -11.89 -9.22
CA GLU A 211 -12.61 -12.98 -9.95
C GLU A 211 -12.49 -14.26 -9.13
N VAL A 212 -12.05 -14.17 -7.86
CA VAL A 212 -11.88 -15.35 -6.99
C VAL A 212 -13.22 -16.03 -6.70
N LYS A 213 -14.31 -15.26 -6.59
CA LYS A 213 -15.70 -15.68 -6.31
C LYS A 213 -15.93 -16.41 -4.98
N ASN A 214 -14.95 -17.14 -4.47
CA ASN A 214 -15.02 -17.85 -3.20
C ASN A 214 -14.79 -16.88 -2.02
N LYS A 215 -15.89 -16.50 -1.37
CA LYS A 215 -15.91 -15.63 -0.19
C LYS A 215 -15.01 -16.12 0.95
N SER A 216 -14.92 -17.43 1.17
CA SER A 216 -14.10 -18.00 2.25
C SER A 216 -12.61 -17.80 1.96
N ASN A 217 -12.19 -18.08 0.73
CA ASN A 217 -10.79 -17.93 0.30
C ASN A 217 -10.37 -16.45 0.31
N MET A 218 -11.25 -15.54 -0.12
CA MET A 218 -11.02 -14.09 -0.01
C MET A 218 -10.77 -13.64 1.42
N ARG A 219 -11.68 -13.97 2.35
CA ARG A 219 -11.54 -13.58 3.77
C ARG A 219 -10.29 -14.18 4.42
N LYS A 220 -9.95 -15.44 4.13
CA LYS A 220 -8.72 -16.08 4.62
C LYS A 220 -7.47 -15.40 4.09
N GLY A 221 -7.45 -15.04 2.80
CA GLY A 221 -6.35 -14.32 2.18
C GLY A 221 -6.14 -12.95 2.80
N ILE A 222 -7.21 -12.17 3.00
CA ILE A 222 -7.18 -10.86 3.66
C ILE A 222 -6.70 -11.00 5.11
N LEU A 223 -7.19 -12.01 5.84
CA LEU A 223 -6.77 -12.28 7.22
C LEU A 223 -5.26 -12.55 7.30
N ILE A 224 -4.77 -13.49 6.49
CA ILE A 224 -3.34 -13.85 6.46
C ILE A 224 -2.50 -12.66 6.01
N GLY A 225 -2.91 -11.95 4.95
CA GLY A 225 -2.23 -10.75 4.47
C GLY A 225 -2.13 -9.66 5.53
N SER A 226 -3.22 -9.42 6.27
CA SER A 226 -3.26 -8.44 7.36
C SER A 226 -2.35 -8.84 8.53
N ILE A 227 -2.30 -10.12 8.90
CA ILE A 227 -1.41 -10.61 9.95
C ILE A 227 0.05 -10.40 9.54
N VAL A 228 0.43 -10.79 8.32
CA VAL A 228 1.79 -10.60 7.81
C VAL A 228 2.16 -9.12 7.77
N LEU A 229 1.30 -8.25 7.23
CA LEU A 229 1.50 -6.80 7.25
C LEU A 229 1.73 -6.25 8.66
N THR A 230 0.90 -6.69 9.61
CA THR A 230 1.01 -6.24 11.01
C THR A 230 2.37 -6.64 11.60
N ILE A 231 2.83 -7.86 11.34
CA ILE A 231 4.14 -8.34 11.81
C ILE A 231 5.28 -7.53 11.15
N LEU A 232 5.22 -7.30 9.84
CA LEU A 232 6.23 -6.49 9.14
C LEU A 232 6.28 -5.07 9.70
N CYS A 233 5.13 -4.43 9.91
CA CYS A 233 5.02 -3.11 10.52
C CYS A 233 5.63 -3.09 11.93
N LEU A 234 5.37 -4.11 12.75
CA LEU A 234 5.95 -4.21 14.09
C LEU A 234 7.47 -4.32 14.04
N PHE A 235 8.03 -5.17 13.17
CA PHE A 235 9.47 -5.30 13.01
C PHE A 235 10.13 -4.00 12.56
N LEU A 236 9.59 -3.36 11.52
CA LEU A 236 10.06 -2.05 11.07
C LEU A 236 9.99 -1.02 12.19
N ASN A 237 8.85 -0.92 12.86
CA ASN A 237 8.62 0.08 13.90
C ASN A 237 9.56 -0.10 15.10
N ILE A 238 9.82 -1.32 15.54
CA ILE A 238 10.78 -1.59 16.64
C ILE A 238 12.18 -1.13 16.24
N MET A 239 12.65 -1.50 15.05
CA MET A 239 13.98 -1.08 14.58
C MET A 239 14.07 0.45 14.47
N LEU A 240 13.03 1.10 13.93
CA LEU A 240 12.98 2.55 13.79
C LEU A 240 12.94 3.25 15.15
N MET A 241 12.13 2.77 16.09
CA MET A 241 12.03 3.34 17.45
C MET A 241 13.39 3.36 18.16
N LEU A 242 14.13 2.25 18.07
CA LEU A 242 15.45 2.09 18.70
C LEU A 242 16.55 2.93 18.02
N ASN A 243 16.24 3.61 16.91
CA ASN A 243 17.17 4.48 16.18
C ASN A 243 16.77 5.95 16.18
N LYS A 244 15.76 6.33 16.97
CA LYS A 244 15.42 7.74 17.18
C LYS A 244 16.54 8.49 17.93
N PRO A 245 16.80 9.77 17.60
CA PRO A 245 16.12 10.59 16.58
C PRO A 245 16.76 10.50 15.19
N TYR A 246 17.85 9.76 15.00
CA TYR A 246 18.65 9.76 13.77
C TYR A 246 17.85 9.38 12.52
N ILE A 247 16.86 8.50 12.63
CA ILE A 247 15.99 8.09 11.52
C ILE A 247 15.32 9.28 10.79
N TYR A 248 15.09 10.41 11.47
CA TYR A 248 14.44 11.57 10.88
C TYR A 248 15.34 12.37 9.93
N GLN A 249 16.64 12.14 9.97
CA GLN A 249 17.63 12.80 9.11
C GLN A 249 17.76 12.12 7.73
N TYR A 250 17.11 10.96 7.54
CA TYR A 250 17.23 10.16 6.33
C TYR A 250 15.90 10.08 5.55
N GLU A 251 16.00 10.08 4.23
CA GLU A 251 14.86 9.86 3.34
C GLU A 251 14.40 8.40 3.35
N ILE A 252 15.35 7.47 3.47
CA ILE A 252 15.12 6.01 3.57
C ILE A 252 15.63 5.51 4.93
N PRO A 253 14.84 5.62 6.01
CA PRO A 253 15.25 5.25 7.37
C PRO A 253 15.77 3.82 7.50
N LEU A 254 15.17 2.85 6.79
CA LEU A 254 15.60 1.46 6.87
C LEU A 254 17.00 1.23 6.30
N LEU A 255 17.40 1.99 5.28
CA LEU A 255 18.74 1.91 4.68
C LEU A 255 19.83 2.42 5.65
N TYR A 256 19.51 3.44 6.45
CA TYR A 256 20.37 3.90 7.54
C TYR A 256 20.63 2.78 8.57
N ILE A 257 19.58 2.06 8.95
CA ILE A 257 19.69 0.92 9.88
C ILE A 257 20.54 -0.20 9.24
N ALA A 258 20.27 -0.50 7.97
CA ALA A 258 20.95 -1.55 7.22
C ALA A 258 22.45 -1.27 6.99
N ASN A 259 22.86 0.00 6.96
CA ASN A 259 24.26 0.40 6.76
C ASN A 259 25.23 -0.25 7.75
N ARG A 260 24.75 -0.60 8.95
CA ARG A 260 25.55 -1.24 10.00
C ARG A 260 25.91 -2.70 9.68
N PHE A 261 25.17 -3.35 8.78
CA PHE A 261 25.34 -4.76 8.43
C PHE A 261 26.06 -4.95 7.07
N GLY A 262 26.59 -3.86 6.50
CA GLY A 262 27.39 -3.87 5.29
C GLY A 262 26.60 -3.72 4.00
N LYS A 263 27.35 -3.60 2.88
CA LYS A 263 26.82 -3.31 1.54
C LYS A 263 25.79 -4.34 1.02
N PRO A 264 25.93 -5.66 1.25
CA PRO A 264 24.96 -6.63 0.69
C PRO A 264 23.52 -6.38 1.16
N LEU A 265 23.31 -6.13 2.45
CA LEU A 265 21.96 -5.88 2.98
C LEU A 265 21.36 -4.57 2.46
N GLN A 266 22.19 -3.53 2.30
CA GLN A 266 21.77 -2.27 1.71
C GLN A 266 21.29 -2.45 0.27
N ILE A 267 22.04 -3.20 -0.54
CA ILE A 267 21.67 -3.50 -1.93
C ILE A 267 20.36 -4.29 -1.97
N MET A 268 20.18 -5.29 -1.09
CA MET A 268 18.93 -6.05 -0.99
C MET A 268 17.73 -5.15 -0.64
N ILE A 269 17.90 -4.21 0.29
CA ILE A 269 16.84 -3.25 0.65
C ILE A 269 16.55 -2.27 -0.48
N LEU A 270 17.58 -1.81 -1.21
CA LEU A 270 17.37 -0.94 -2.36
C LEU A 270 16.58 -1.64 -3.47
N ILE A 271 16.95 -2.89 -3.78
CA ILE A 271 16.25 -3.73 -4.77
C ILE A 271 14.81 -3.95 -4.36
N ILE A 272 14.54 -4.29 -3.09
CA ILE A 272 13.16 -4.52 -2.66
C ILE A 272 12.33 -3.25 -2.66
N ILE A 273 12.89 -2.10 -2.28
CA ILE A 273 12.20 -0.81 -2.39
C ILE A 273 11.82 -0.55 -3.85
N TRP A 274 12.72 -0.80 -4.80
CA TRP A 274 12.43 -0.61 -6.22
C TRP A 274 11.35 -1.59 -6.72
N PHE A 275 11.35 -2.85 -6.28
CA PHE A 275 10.27 -3.79 -6.58
C PHE A 275 8.93 -3.40 -5.95
N GLU A 276 8.92 -2.82 -4.76
CA GLU A 276 7.70 -2.31 -4.11
C GLU A 276 7.20 -1.01 -4.76
N MET A 277 8.09 -0.17 -5.30
CA MET A 277 7.71 0.92 -6.20
C MET A 277 7.00 0.36 -7.42
N PHE A 278 7.57 -0.67 -8.04
CA PHE A 278 7.00 -1.32 -9.22
C PHE A 278 5.63 -1.97 -8.95
N SER A 279 5.47 -2.73 -7.86
CA SER A 279 4.18 -3.34 -7.50
C SER A 279 3.08 -2.29 -7.28
N THR A 280 3.45 -1.16 -6.66
CA THR A 280 2.54 -0.03 -6.42
C THR A 280 2.18 0.67 -7.72
N GLU A 281 3.12 0.86 -8.64
CA GLU A 281 2.87 1.45 -9.95
C GLU A 281 1.83 0.64 -10.72
N VAL A 282 2.05 -0.68 -10.81
CA VAL A 282 1.11 -1.59 -11.47
C VAL A 282 -0.26 -1.52 -10.79
N SER A 283 -0.32 -1.53 -9.46
CA SER A 283 -1.59 -1.46 -8.71
C SER A 283 -2.35 -0.15 -8.97
N ASN A 284 -1.65 0.99 -9.01
CA ASN A 284 -2.25 2.30 -9.25
C ASN A 284 -2.82 2.42 -10.67
N ILE A 285 -2.01 2.10 -11.68
CA ILE A 285 -2.45 2.16 -13.08
C ILE A 285 -3.60 1.18 -13.32
N TYR A 286 -3.52 -0.04 -12.77
CA TYR A 286 -4.58 -1.04 -12.85
C TYR A 286 -5.90 -0.48 -12.30
N SER A 287 -5.87 0.07 -11.09
CA SER A 287 -7.04 0.56 -10.37
C SER A 287 -7.75 1.68 -11.13
N ILE A 288 -7.00 2.64 -11.66
CA ILE A 288 -7.55 3.72 -12.48
C ILE A 288 -8.07 3.17 -13.81
N SER A 289 -7.35 2.23 -14.42
CA SER A 289 -7.72 1.67 -15.72
C SER A 289 -9.03 0.88 -15.65
N LYS A 290 -9.26 0.10 -14.58
CA LYS A 290 -10.55 -0.56 -14.33
C LYS A 290 -11.68 0.44 -14.08
N SER A 291 -11.40 1.52 -13.34
CA SER A 291 -12.38 2.60 -13.12
C SER A 291 -12.75 3.31 -14.42
N LEU A 292 -11.78 3.62 -15.28
CA LEU A 292 -12.02 4.23 -16.59
C LEU A 292 -12.73 3.28 -17.55
N GLU A 293 -12.39 1.98 -17.55
CA GLU A 293 -13.08 0.96 -18.33
C GLU A 293 -14.57 0.95 -18.02
N GLN A 294 -14.96 0.98 -16.74
CA GLN A 294 -16.37 1.02 -16.34
C GLN A 294 -17.04 2.37 -16.65
N LYS A 295 -16.33 3.50 -16.54
CA LYS A 295 -16.91 4.84 -16.76
C LYS A 295 -17.09 5.19 -18.24
N LEU A 296 -16.14 4.78 -19.08
CA LEU A 296 -16.03 5.21 -20.47
C LEU A 296 -16.34 4.10 -21.48
N ASN A 297 -16.58 2.86 -21.02
CA ASN A 297 -16.84 1.68 -21.87
C ASN A 297 -15.75 1.45 -22.95
N ILE A 298 -14.50 1.79 -22.63
CA ILE A 298 -13.32 1.50 -23.45
C ILE A 298 -12.59 0.28 -22.90
N THR A 299 -11.86 -0.44 -23.75
CA THR A 299 -11.12 -1.64 -23.32
C THR A 299 -10.05 -1.32 -22.29
N PHE A 300 -9.86 -2.17 -21.29
CA PHE A 300 -8.81 -2.06 -20.28
C PHE A 300 -7.41 -1.71 -20.84
N ASN A 301 -6.99 -2.34 -21.94
CA ASN A 301 -5.70 -2.07 -22.58
C ASN A 301 -5.55 -0.60 -23.01
N ASN A 302 -6.60 -0.01 -23.60
CA ASN A 302 -6.59 1.40 -23.99
C ASN A 302 -6.53 2.31 -22.77
N CYS A 303 -7.25 1.97 -21.68
CA CYS A 303 -7.15 2.71 -20.42
C CYS A 303 -5.71 2.76 -19.91
N ILE A 304 -4.99 1.63 -19.91
CA ILE A 304 -3.60 1.54 -19.45
C ILE A 304 -2.72 2.57 -20.19
N PHE A 305 -2.80 2.59 -21.52
CA PHE A 305 -2.03 3.54 -22.34
C PHE A 305 -2.43 4.99 -22.06
N ILE A 306 -3.72 5.29 -21.94
CA ILE A 306 -4.21 6.64 -21.63
C ILE A 306 -3.68 7.11 -20.27
N VAL A 307 -3.79 6.28 -19.23
CA VAL A 307 -3.35 6.64 -17.87
C VAL A 307 -1.85 6.89 -17.85
N MET A 308 -1.03 6.05 -18.49
CA MET A 308 0.42 6.27 -18.53
C MET A 308 0.83 7.49 -19.37
N LEU A 309 0.16 7.74 -20.49
CA LEU A 309 0.39 8.95 -21.29
C LEU A 309 0.14 10.23 -20.46
N ILE A 310 -0.79 10.19 -19.51
CA ILE A 310 -1.08 11.28 -18.58
C ILE A 310 -0.09 11.31 -17.40
N ALA A 311 0.29 10.16 -16.85
CA ALA A 311 1.17 10.08 -15.68
C ALA A 311 2.61 10.54 -15.97
N ILE A 312 3.14 10.24 -17.17
CA ILE A 312 4.51 10.62 -17.57
C ILE A 312 4.74 12.14 -17.51
N PRO A 313 3.94 13.02 -18.13
CA PRO A 313 4.16 14.47 -18.02
C PRO A 313 3.96 14.99 -16.60
N ILE A 314 3.02 14.44 -15.82
CA ILE A 314 2.79 14.82 -14.42
C ILE A 314 4.01 14.48 -13.55
N SER A 315 4.72 13.39 -13.85
CA SER A 315 5.94 12.99 -13.13
C SER A 315 7.02 14.09 -13.10
N LYS A 316 7.00 15.02 -14.07
CA LYS A 316 7.93 16.16 -14.14
C LYS A 316 7.64 17.29 -13.13
N ILE A 317 6.45 17.32 -12.53
CA ILE A 317 6.02 18.37 -11.59
C ILE A 317 6.77 18.28 -10.24
N GLY A 318 7.45 17.14 -9.99
CA GLY A 318 8.35 16.94 -8.87
C GLY A 318 7.67 16.25 -7.68
N PHE A 319 8.30 15.17 -7.20
CA PHE A 319 7.85 14.28 -6.11
C PHE A 319 7.34 15.02 -4.86
N SER A 320 8.12 15.99 -4.37
CA SER A 320 7.85 16.64 -3.08
C SER A 320 6.59 17.51 -3.09
N ARG A 321 6.25 18.14 -4.23
CA ARG A 321 5.09 19.06 -4.32
C ARG A 321 3.76 18.29 -4.38
N LEU A 322 3.75 17.13 -5.04
CA LEU A 322 2.57 16.27 -5.14
C LEU A 322 2.20 15.69 -3.77
N ILE A 323 3.17 15.18 -3.01
CA ILE A 323 2.92 14.54 -1.71
C ILE A 323 2.34 15.52 -0.68
N THR A 324 2.90 16.72 -0.56
CA THR A 324 2.49 17.70 0.47
C THR A 324 1.04 18.14 0.33
N ILE A 325 0.50 18.16 -0.90
CA ILE A 325 -0.88 18.58 -1.17
C ILE A 325 -1.85 17.39 -1.07
N LEU A 326 -1.45 16.23 -1.57
CA LEU A 326 -2.35 15.08 -1.76
C LEU A 326 -2.62 14.27 -0.50
N TYR A 327 -1.57 13.99 0.28
CA TYR A 327 -1.67 13.06 1.41
C TYR A 327 -2.65 13.53 2.50
N PRO A 328 -2.67 14.82 2.89
CA PRO A 328 -3.63 15.30 3.89
C PRO A 328 -5.09 15.20 3.41
N ALA A 329 -5.37 15.60 2.17
CA ALA A 329 -6.72 15.57 1.61
C ALA A 329 -7.23 14.13 1.46
N PHE A 330 -6.39 13.24 0.93
CA PHE A 330 -6.74 11.85 0.73
C PHE A 330 -6.93 11.11 2.07
N GLY A 331 -6.12 11.43 3.08
CA GLY A 331 -6.30 10.90 4.43
C GLY A 331 -7.69 11.18 5.01
N VAL A 332 -8.17 12.42 4.94
CA VAL A 332 -9.51 12.79 5.45
C VAL A 332 -10.62 12.06 4.69
N ILE A 333 -10.55 12.05 3.36
CA ILE A 333 -11.56 11.40 2.52
C ILE A 333 -11.59 9.89 2.74
N SER A 334 -10.44 9.28 2.98
CA SER A 334 -10.36 7.85 3.29
C SER A 334 -11.10 7.48 4.58
N LEU A 335 -11.07 8.34 5.59
CA LEU A 335 -11.84 8.14 6.82
C LEU A 335 -13.34 8.29 6.59
N ILE A 336 -13.76 9.28 5.79
CA ILE A 336 -15.16 9.47 5.40
C ILE A 336 -15.66 8.21 4.68
N PHE A 337 -14.88 7.70 3.72
CA PHE A 337 -15.22 6.48 2.98
C PHE A 337 -15.34 5.26 3.90
N ILE A 338 -14.39 5.05 4.82
CA ILE A 338 -14.49 3.95 5.80
C ILE A 338 -15.76 4.08 6.66
N GLY A 339 -16.08 5.29 7.13
CA GLY A 339 -17.30 5.52 7.91
C GLY A 339 -18.56 5.17 7.12
N GLN A 340 -18.61 5.55 5.84
CA GLN A 340 -19.72 5.23 4.94
C GLN A 340 -19.83 3.73 4.66
N LEU A 341 -18.70 3.04 4.50
CA LEU A 341 -18.64 1.60 4.31
C LEU A 341 -19.18 0.83 5.52
N ILE A 342 -18.79 1.25 6.73
CA ILE A 342 -19.30 0.65 7.97
C ILE A 342 -20.81 0.91 8.09
N TYR A 343 -21.25 2.15 7.85
CA TYR A 343 -22.67 2.51 7.89
C TYR A 343 -23.51 1.68 6.91
N PHE A 344 -23.04 1.54 5.66
CA PHE A 344 -23.70 0.72 4.64
C PHE A 344 -23.81 -0.75 5.06
N SER A 345 -22.79 -1.28 5.74
CA SER A 345 -22.76 -2.68 6.18
C SER A 345 -23.71 -2.99 7.33
N ILE A 346 -23.99 -2.00 8.20
CA ILE A 346 -24.88 -2.15 9.36
C ILE A 346 -26.34 -1.93 8.98
N LYS A 347 -26.61 -1.07 7.98
CA LYS A 347 -27.98 -0.78 7.57
C LYS A 347 -28.59 -2.05 6.95
N PRO A 348 -29.70 -2.60 7.48
CA PRO A 348 -30.37 -3.72 6.84
C PRO A 348 -30.71 -3.30 5.42
N THR A 349 -30.31 -4.10 4.42
CA THR A 349 -30.58 -3.85 3.00
C THR A 349 -32.08 -3.78 2.75
N LYS A 350 -32.69 -2.62 3.02
CA LYS A 350 -33.98 -2.20 2.49
C LYS A 350 -33.69 -1.32 1.28
N PHE A 351 -33.37 -1.93 0.15
CA PHE A 351 -33.51 -1.25 -1.13
C PHE A 351 -34.25 -2.14 -2.13
N LYS A 352 -35.55 -1.86 -2.17
CA LYS A 352 -36.43 -1.75 -3.34
C LYS A 352 -35.91 -2.41 -4.62
N LYS A 353 -36.58 -3.51 -4.99
CA LYS A 353 -36.86 -3.83 -6.39
C LYS A 353 -37.57 -2.61 -6.99
N TYR A 354 -36.98 -1.98 -8.00
CA TYR A 354 -37.72 -1.30 -9.05
C TYR A 354 -37.27 -1.88 -10.37
#